data_AF-A0A147BKC4-F1
#
_entry.id   AF-A0A147BKC4-F1
#
_cell.length_a   1.000
_cell.length_b   1.000
_cell.length_c   1.000
_cell.angle_alpha   90.00
_cell.angle_beta   90.00
_cell.angle_gamma   90.00
#
_symmetry.space_group_name_H-M   'P 1'
#
loop_
_entity.id
_entity.type
_entity.pdbx_description
1 polymer ?
#
loop_
_entity_poly.entity_id
_entity_poly.type
_entity_poly.pdbx_seq_one_letter_code
_entity_poly.pdbx_strand_id
1 'polypeptide(L)'
;MWVLVCTALTAVIFTLFYLWRRQRFSLFKNTGIPGPTPSLLTGNTSELIEKGGVRLFEEWVNKYGDVVGFYNGVTPMIIVKDLDFIMKIQIKDFGNFHGRGVTAKILREHQKCKLKLIYVDGDRWKDLRSLLTPAFTSSNMKKISSVMDACTDEFMEVLDSLSDQ
;
A
#
# COMPACT_ATOMS: atom_id res chain seq x y z
N MET A 1 41.51 25.87 -2.97
CA MET A 1 40.30 26.50 -3.54
C MET A 1 39.20 25.47 -3.81
N TRP A 2 39.43 24.44 -4.63
CA TRP A 2 38.44 23.40 -4.96
C TRP A 2 37.87 22.64 -3.76
N VAL A 3 38.70 22.27 -2.77
CA VAL A 3 38.23 21.57 -1.56
C VAL A 3 37.23 22.40 -0.74
N LEU A 4 37.46 23.71 -0.62
CA LEU A 4 36.55 24.63 0.08
C LEU A 4 35.23 24.80 -0.67
N VAL A 5 35.28 24.86 -2.01
CA VAL A 5 34.08 24.93 -2.85
C VAL A 5 33.27 23.64 -2.74
N CYS A 6 33.91 22.46 -2.83
CA CYS A 6 33.23 21.17 -2.71
C CYS A 6 32.59 20.99 -1.31
N THR A 7 33.29 21.37 -0.24
CA THR A 7 32.77 21.26 1.13
C THR A 7 31.61 22.24 1.39
N ALA A 8 31.66 23.45 0.86
CA ALA A 8 30.54 24.39 0.94
C ALA A 8 29.31 23.87 0.18
N LEU A 9 29.49 23.32 -1.03
CA LEU A 9 28.40 22.75 -1.82
C LEU A 9 27.75 21.55 -1.12
N THR A 10 28.54 20.63 -0.55
CA THR A 10 27.98 19.49 0.18
C THR A 10 27.21 19.96 1.40
N ALA A 11 27.72 20.92 2.18
CA ALA A 11 27.02 21.48 3.34
C ALA A 11 25.67 22.12 2.95
N VAL A 12 25.63 22.85 1.82
CA VAL A 12 24.38 23.42 1.29
C VAL A 12 23.40 22.32 0.90
N ILE A 13 23.85 21.28 0.18
CA ILE A 13 23.00 20.15 -0.23
C ILE A 13 22.43 19.43 1.00
N PHE A 14 23.26 19.15 2.01
CA PHE A 14 22.81 18.51 3.26
C PHE A 14 21.80 19.38 4.01
N THR A 15 22.02 20.68 4.07
CA THR A 15 21.09 21.61 4.74
C THR A 15 19.74 21.66 4.01
N LEU A 16 19.75 21.78 2.68
CA LEU A 16 18.54 21.76 1.87
C LEU A 16 17.79 20.43 2.01
N PHE A 17 18.52 19.31 1.97
CA PHE A 17 17.94 17.99 2.18
C PHE A 17 17.29 17.87 3.57
N TYR A 18 17.98 18.32 4.63
CA TYR A 18 17.46 18.30 5.99
C TYR A 18 16.18 19.13 6.14
N LEU A 19 16.18 20.37 5.61
CA LEU A 19 15.01 21.25 5.64
C LEU A 19 13.83 20.65 4.88
N TRP A 20 14.09 20.10 3.69
CA TRP A 20 13.06 19.43 2.88
C TRP A 20 12.45 18.24 3.60
N ARG A 21 13.27 17.37 4.21
CA ARG A 21 12.78 16.22 5.00
C ARG A 21 11.97 16.67 6.20
N ARG A 22 12.45 17.66 6.95
CA ARG A 22 11.76 18.20 8.13
C ARG A 22 10.40 18.78 7.75
N GLN A 23 10.32 19.51 6.64
CA GLN A 23 9.06 20.06 6.15
C GLN A 23 8.09 18.94 5.77
N ARG A 24 8.54 17.93 5.02
CA ARG A 24 7.72 16.77 4.64
C ARG A 24 7.15 16.01 5.84
N PHE A 25 7.95 15.86 6.90
CA PHE A 25 7.58 15.14 8.12
C PHE A 25 6.75 15.94 9.12
N SER A 26 6.54 17.23 8.86
CA SER A 26 5.69 18.07 9.70
C SER A 26 4.19 17.87 9.44
N LEU A 27 3.78 17.19 8.36
CA LEU A 27 2.38 17.11 7.93
C LEU A 27 1.45 16.63 9.07
N PHE A 28 1.66 15.41 9.57
CA PHE A 28 0.79 14.84 10.61
C PHE A 28 0.84 15.61 11.93
N LYS A 29 2.00 16.15 12.27
CA LYS A 29 2.16 17.02 13.44
C LYS A 29 1.31 18.29 13.30
N ASN A 30 1.30 18.91 12.11
CA ASN A 30 0.55 20.13 11.85
C ASN A 30 -0.96 19.88 11.75
N THR A 31 -1.38 18.69 11.29
CA THR A 31 -2.80 18.33 11.20
C THR A 31 -3.35 17.68 12.48
N GLY A 32 -2.52 17.45 13.49
CA GLY A 32 -2.92 16.81 14.75
C GLY A 32 -3.21 15.31 14.63
N ILE A 33 -2.75 14.65 13.57
CA ILE A 33 -2.94 13.21 13.39
C ILE A 33 -1.84 12.49 14.19
N PRO A 34 -2.19 11.61 15.14
CA PRO A 34 -1.21 10.93 15.98
C PRO A 34 -0.45 9.84 15.19
N GLY A 35 0.76 9.51 15.63
CA GLY A 35 1.54 8.46 15.00
C GLY A 35 3.02 8.39 15.42
N PRO A 36 3.75 7.39 14.92
CA PRO A 36 5.16 7.21 15.23
C PRO A 36 6.01 8.38 14.69
N THR A 37 7.06 8.74 15.43
CA THR A 37 8.00 9.75 14.94
C THR A 37 8.80 9.18 13.76
N PRO A 38 8.84 9.84 12.59
CA PRO A 38 9.59 9.35 11.44
C PRO A 38 11.11 9.51 11.62
N SER A 39 11.87 8.51 11.21
CA SER A 39 13.32 8.65 11.06
C SER A 39 13.65 9.64 9.94
N LEU A 40 14.71 10.44 10.09
CA LEU A 40 15.07 11.46 9.10
C LEU A 40 15.32 10.88 7.70
N LEU A 41 15.85 9.65 7.61
CA LEU A 41 16.26 9.03 6.33
C LEU A 41 15.17 8.16 5.71
N THR A 42 14.53 7.28 6.48
CA THR A 42 13.61 6.27 5.96
C THR A 42 12.15 6.49 6.36
N GLY A 43 11.86 7.52 7.16
CA GLY A 43 10.54 7.65 7.76
C GLY A 43 10.29 6.50 8.73
N ASN A 44 9.21 5.77 8.54
CA ASN A 44 8.89 4.57 9.32
C ASN A 44 9.09 3.26 8.53
N THR A 45 9.65 3.33 7.32
CA THR A 45 9.79 2.15 6.44
C THR A 45 10.73 1.09 6.99
N SER A 46 11.81 1.48 7.68
CA SER A 46 12.74 0.51 8.26
C SER A 46 12.06 -0.37 9.31
N GLU A 47 11.31 0.25 10.23
CA GLU A 47 10.53 -0.46 11.25
C GLU A 47 9.45 -1.33 10.61
N LEU A 48 8.80 -0.84 9.54
CA LEU A 48 7.80 -1.57 8.77
C LEU A 48 8.36 -2.84 8.12
N ILE A 49 9.59 -2.78 7.59
CA ILE A 49 10.27 -3.94 6.99
C ILE A 49 10.69 -4.94 8.08
N GLU A 50 11.23 -4.44 9.19
CA GLU A 50 11.77 -5.26 10.27
C GLU A 50 10.68 -6.06 11.01
N LYS A 51 9.59 -5.38 11.40
CA LYS A 51 8.51 -6.00 12.20
C LYS A 51 7.39 -6.60 11.35
N GLY A 52 7.30 -6.24 10.07
CA GLY A 52 6.20 -6.57 9.19
C GLY A 52 4.95 -5.70 9.43
N GLY A 53 4.20 -5.47 8.36
CA GLY A 53 3.06 -4.54 8.37
C GLY A 53 1.91 -4.93 9.30
N VAL A 54 1.52 -6.19 9.34
CA VAL A 54 0.36 -6.64 10.14
C VAL A 54 0.58 -6.33 11.62
N ARG A 55 1.68 -6.82 12.19
CA ARG A 55 2.02 -6.63 13.60
C ARG A 55 2.24 -5.15 13.93
N LEU A 56 3.00 -4.43 13.09
CA LEU A 56 3.34 -3.04 13.38
C LEU A 56 2.12 -2.12 13.33
N PHE A 57 1.20 -2.35 12.38
CA PHE A 57 -0.02 -1.55 12.29
C PHE A 57 -0.93 -1.77 13.50
N GLU A 58 -1.03 -3.00 13.99
CA GLU A 58 -1.73 -3.29 15.25
C GLU A 58 -1.09 -2.60 16.44
N GLU A 59 0.24 -2.68 16.59
CA GLU A 59 1.00 -1.98 17.65
C GLU A 59 0.74 -0.46 17.61
N TRP A 60 0.76 0.14 16.43
CA TRP A 60 0.51 1.57 16.25
C TRP A 60 -0.93 1.98 16.51
N VAL A 61 -1.91 1.21 16.03
CA VAL A 61 -3.32 1.49 16.30
C VAL A 61 -3.63 1.40 17.79
N ASN A 62 -3.10 0.38 18.47
CA ASN A 62 -3.27 0.24 19.92
C ASN A 62 -2.62 1.38 20.71
N LYS A 63 -1.54 1.98 20.19
CA LYS A 63 -0.80 3.06 20.84
C LYS A 63 -1.34 4.46 20.53
N TYR A 64 -1.74 4.71 19.30
CA TYR A 64 -2.05 6.06 18.78
C TYR A 64 -3.55 6.27 18.49
N GLY A 65 -4.36 5.20 18.52
CA GLY A 65 -5.80 5.24 18.29
C GLY A 65 -6.20 4.78 16.89
N ASP A 66 -7.47 5.00 16.53
CA ASP A 66 -8.08 4.43 15.32
C ASP A 66 -7.67 5.12 14.01
N VAL A 67 -7.01 6.29 14.08
CA VAL A 67 -6.44 6.99 12.92
C VAL A 67 -4.98 7.31 13.19
N VAL A 68 -4.09 6.68 12.43
CA VAL A 68 -2.64 6.80 12.64
C VAL A 68 -1.94 7.29 11.38
N GLY A 69 -1.17 8.37 11.49
CA GLY A 69 -0.31 8.89 10.43
C GLY A 69 1.11 8.36 10.52
N PHE A 70 1.66 7.83 9.44
CA PHE A 70 3.05 7.39 9.35
C PHE A 70 3.66 7.70 7.98
N TYR A 71 4.97 7.60 7.85
CA TYR A 71 5.65 7.89 6.59
C TYR A 71 6.28 6.63 6.00
N ASN A 72 5.84 6.24 4.79
CA ASN A 72 6.55 5.25 3.98
C ASN A 72 7.58 5.98 3.10
N GLY A 73 8.84 5.98 3.54
CA GLY A 73 9.89 6.84 3.01
C GLY A 73 9.58 8.29 3.33
N VAL A 74 9.22 9.06 2.29
CA VAL A 74 8.73 10.45 2.41
C VAL A 74 7.23 10.57 2.19
N THR A 75 6.55 9.48 1.83
CA THR A 75 5.15 9.52 1.47
C THR A 75 4.30 9.41 2.74
N PRO A 76 3.43 10.39 3.04
CA PRO A 76 2.51 10.29 4.16
C PRO A 76 1.46 9.21 3.89
N MET A 77 1.21 8.39 4.89
CA MET A 77 0.26 7.28 4.86
C MET A 77 -0.61 7.34 6.11
N ILE A 78 -1.88 6.94 6.00
CA ILE A 78 -2.81 6.90 7.11
C ILE A 78 -3.33 5.47 7.26
N ILE A 79 -3.34 4.97 8.49
CA ILE A 79 -4.04 3.77 8.92
C ILE A 79 -5.38 4.22 9.49
N VAL A 80 -6.46 3.58 9.06
CA VAL A 80 -7.82 3.88 9.50
C VAL A 80 -8.47 2.59 9.99
N LYS A 81 -8.88 2.57 11.26
CA LYS A 81 -9.69 1.52 11.89
C LYS A 81 -11.13 1.97 12.16
N ASP A 82 -11.38 3.28 12.12
CA ASP A 82 -12.72 3.86 12.26
C ASP A 82 -13.65 3.45 11.09
N LEU A 83 -14.79 2.85 11.41
CA LEU A 83 -15.70 2.27 10.42
C LEU A 83 -16.37 3.33 9.55
N ASP A 84 -16.75 4.47 10.13
CA ASP A 84 -17.39 5.56 9.40
C ASP A 84 -16.44 6.16 8.37
N PHE A 85 -15.16 6.30 8.75
CA PHE A 85 -14.13 6.80 7.86
C PHE A 85 -13.76 5.78 6.77
N ILE A 86 -13.69 4.49 7.10
CA ILE A 86 -13.52 3.42 6.09
C ILE A 86 -14.67 3.44 5.09
N MET A 87 -15.93 3.49 5.55
CA MET A 87 -17.10 3.57 4.68
C MET A 87 -17.09 4.82 3.81
N LYS A 88 -16.64 5.95 4.36
CA LYS A 88 -16.48 7.19 3.59
C LYS A 88 -15.45 7.02 2.48
N ILE A 89 -14.27 6.48 2.77
CA ILE A 89 -13.17 6.31 1.80
C ILE A 89 -13.52 5.25 0.74
N GLN A 90 -14.03 4.10 1.16
CA GLN A 90 -14.20 2.92 0.29
C GLN A 90 -15.52 2.92 -0.48
N ILE A 91 -16.54 3.66 -0.03
CA ILE A 91 -17.88 3.64 -0.63
C ILE A 91 -18.31 5.04 -1.04
N LYS A 92 -18.50 5.96 -0.07
CA LYS A 92 -19.16 7.26 -0.34
C LYS A 92 -18.32 8.15 -1.27
N ASP A 93 -17.03 8.26 -0.97
CA ASP A 93 -16.09 9.15 -1.66
C ASP A 93 -15.07 8.35 -2.50
N PHE A 94 -15.37 7.09 -2.86
CA PHE A 94 -14.44 6.21 -3.57
C PHE A 94 -13.86 6.84 -4.86
N GLY A 95 -14.63 7.71 -5.53
CA GLY A 95 -14.15 8.46 -6.69
C GLY A 95 -12.91 9.31 -6.44
N ASN A 96 -12.62 9.70 -5.19
CA ASN A 96 -11.40 10.41 -4.80
C ASN A 96 -10.26 9.47 -4.36
N PHE A 97 -10.57 8.20 -4.05
CA PHE A 97 -9.67 7.23 -3.42
C PHE A 97 -9.42 5.97 -4.28
N HIS A 98 -9.62 6.07 -5.59
CA HIS A 98 -9.49 4.94 -6.52
C HIS A 98 -8.02 4.48 -6.73
N GLY A 99 -7.03 5.33 -6.41
CA GLY A 99 -5.60 5.05 -6.60
C GLY A 99 -4.96 4.14 -5.55
N ARG A 100 -4.16 3.16 -5.98
CA ARG A 100 -3.62 2.09 -5.13
C ARG A 100 -2.21 2.34 -4.56
N GLY A 101 -2.03 3.44 -3.83
CA GLY A 101 -0.82 3.70 -3.03
C GLY A 101 0.52 3.76 -3.78
N VAL A 102 1.63 3.79 -3.03
CA VAL A 102 2.99 4.03 -3.56
C VAL A 102 3.46 2.92 -4.50
N THR A 103 3.21 1.66 -4.14
CA THR A 103 3.65 0.50 -4.93
C THR A 103 2.97 0.46 -6.29
N ALA A 104 1.66 0.72 -6.38
CA ALA A 104 0.98 0.75 -7.67
C ALA A 104 1.48 1.90 -8.55
N LYS A 105 1.80 3.05 -7.97
CA LYS A 105 2.36 4.18 -8.72
C LYS A 105 3.65 3.80 -9.43
N ILE A 106 4.58 3.18 -8.70
CA ILE A 106 5.85 2.69 -9.26
C ILE A 106 5.61 1.61 -10.32
N LEU A 107 4.74 0.65 -10.01
CA LEU A 107 4.48 -0.48 -10.91
C LEU A 107 3.69 -0.09 -12.16
N ARG A 108 2.99 1.04 -12.15
CA ARG A 108 2.31 1.55 -13.36
C ARG A 108 3.29 2.05 -14.41
N GLU A 109 4.45 2.55 -14.01
CA GLU A 109 5.49 2.99 -14.94
C GLU A 109 6.21 1.80 -15.59
N HIS A 110 6.15 0.62 -14.95
CA HIS A 110 6.77 -0.59 -15.46
C HIS A 110 6.00 -1.18 -16.65
N GLN A 111 6.71 -1.45 -17.75
CA GLN A 111 6.14 -1.87 -19.04
C GLN A 111 5.19 -3.08 -18.96
N LYS A 112 5.50 -4.07 -18.11
CA LYS A 112 4.67 -5.28 -17.93
C LYS A 112 3.53 -5.12 -16.93
N CYS A 113 3.54 -4.07 -16.12
CA CYS A 113 2.61 -3.90 -15.00
C CYS A 113 1.59 -2.77 -15.24
N LYS A 114 1.88 -1.86 -16.19
CA LYS A 114 1.04 -0.72 -16.54
C LYS A 114 -0.41 -1.03 -16.97
N LEU A 115 -0.72 -2.27 -17.34
CA LEU A 115 -2.06 -2.72 -17.75
C LEU A 115 -2.76 -3.61 -16.72
N LYS A 116 -2.11 -3.94 -15.59
CA LYS A 116 -2.69 -4.81 -14.58
C LYS A 116 -3.74 -4.04 -13.79
N LEU A 117 -4.94 -4.61 -13.65
CA LEU A 117 -6.08 -3.98 -12.94
C LEU A 117 -5.70 -3.47 -11.54
N ILE A 118 -4.81 -4.19 -10.86
CA ILE A 118 -4.36 -3.85 -9.50
C ILE A 118 -3.40 -2.64 -9.42
N TYR A 119 -2.89 -2.13 -10.55
CA TYR A 119 -1.94 -1.01 -10.58
C TYR A 119 -2.42 0.21 -11.36
N VAL A 120 -3.35 0.03 -12.30
CA VAL A 120 -4.02 1.13 -13.02
C VAL A 120 -4.95 1.92 -12.10
N ASP A 121 -5.32 3.12 -12.54
CA ASP A 121 -6.18 4.03 -11.77
C ASP A 121 -7.00 4.93 -12.71
N GLY A 122 -7.95 5.67 -12.14
CA GLY A 122 -8.85 6.58 -12.85
C GLY A 122 -9.67 5.86 -13.90
N ASP A 123 -9.91 6.53 -15.02
CA ASP A 123 -10.72 6.00 -16.13
C ASP A 123 -10.21 4.67 -16.66
N ARG A 124 -8.88 4.48 -16.69
CA ARG A 124 -8.30 3.22 -17.16
C ARG A 124 -8.63 2.04 -16.23
N TRP A 125 -8.67 2.28 -14.92
CA TRP A 125 -9.12 1.28 -13.96
C TRP A 125 -10.60 0.98 -14.16
N LYS A 126 -11.42 2.00 -14.37
CA LYS A 126 -12.87 1.87 -14.60
C LYS A 126 -13.16 1.03 -15.85
N ASP A 127 -12.48 1.29 -16.96
CA ASP A 127 -12.61 0.54 -18.21
C ASP A 127 -12.24 -0.94 -18.01
N LEU A 128 -11.06 -1.20 -17.45
CA LEU A 128 -10.58 -2.57 -17.22
C LEU A 128 -11.48 -3.32 -16.24
N ARG A 129 -11.99 -2.65 -15.20
CA ARG A 129 -12.93 -3.24 -14.25
C ARG A 129 -14.24 -3.60 -14.95
N SER A 130 -14.79 -2.70 -15.78
CA SER A 130 -16.01 -2.94 -16.55
C SER A 130 -15.87 -4.15 -17.47
N LEU A 131 -14.72 -4.27 -18.16
CA LEU A 131 -14.43 -5.40 -19.05
C LEU A 131 -14.32 -6.75 -18.30
N LEU A 132 -13.74 -6.76 -17.10
CA LEU A 132 -13.49 -7.99 -16.34
C LEU A 132 -14.68 -8.43 -15.47
N THR A 133 -15.52 -7.50 -15.04
CA THR A 133 -16.64 -7.80 -14.11
C THR A 133 -17.60 -8.89 -14.65
N PRO A 134 -17.98 -8.92 -15.94
CA PRO A 134 -18.87 -9.96 -16.48
C PRO A 134 -18.34 -11.39 -16.32
N ALA A 135 -17.02 -11.58 -16.28
CA ALA A 135 -16.42 -12.90 -16.10
C ALA A 135 -16.73 -13.50 -14.71
N PHE A 136 -16.99 -12.66 -13.71
CA PHE A 136 -17.22 -13.05 -12.31
C PHE A 136 -18.70 -12.99 -11.89
N THR A 137 -19.64 -13.05 -12.85
CA THR A 137 -21.07 -13.17 -12.53
C THR A 137 -21.37 -14.52 -11.87
N SER A 138 -22.43 -14.59 -11.07
CA SER A 138 -22.83 -15.85 -10.41
C SER A 138 -23.06 -17.00 -11.40
N SER A 139 -23.56 -16.72 -12.60
CA SER A 139 -23.72 -17.74 -13.65
C SER A 139 -22.37 -18.27 -14.16
N ASN A 140 -21.39 -17.39 -14.39
CA ASN A 140 -20.05 -17.82 -14.81
C ASN A 140 -19.30 -18.53 -13.67
N MET A 141 -19.45 -18.07 -12.42
CA MET A 141 -18.87 -18.74 -11.26
C MET A 141 -19.42 -20.17 -11.07
N LYS A 142 -20.72 -20.39 -11.30
CA LYS A 142 -21.32 -21.75 -11.29
C LYS A 142 -20.75 -22.67 -12.38
N LYS A 143 -20.31 -22.13 -13.52
CA LYS A 143 -19.64 -22.93 -14.55
C LYS A 143 -18.21 -23.29 -14.16
N ILE A 144 -17.55 -22.42 -13.41
CA ILE A 144 -16.18 -22.65 -12.93
C ILE A 144 -16.17 -23.62 -11.75
N SER A 145 -17.22 -23.65 -10.92
CA SER A 145 -17.27 -24.52 -9.73
C SER A 145 -17.07 -25.99 -10.07
N SER A 146 -17.68 -26.50 -11.15
CA SER A 146 -17.50 -27.91 -11.54
C SER A 146 -16.04 -28.26 -11.87
N VAL A 147 -15.27 -27.31 -12.41
CA VAL A 147 -13.84 -27.50 -12.67
C VAL A 147 -13.05 -27.44 -11.37
N MET A 148 -13.43 -26.55 -10.44
CA MET A 148 -12.81 -26.47 -9.11
C MET A 148 -13.07 -27.75 -8.30
N ASP A 149 -14.27 -28.31 -8.39
CA ASP A 149 -14.64 -29.56 -7.73
C ASP A 149 -13.75 -30.70 -8.24
N ALA A 150 -13.61 -30.86 -9.56
CA ALA A 150 -12.74 -31.88 -10.14
C ALA A 150 -11.27 -31.74 -9.71
N CYS A 151 -10.72 -30.53 -9.67
CA CYS A 151 -9.36 -30.30 -9.16
C CYS A 151 -9.24 -30.60 -7.66
N THR A 152 -10.32 -30.39 -6.90
CA THR A 152 -10.35 -30.69 -5.46
C THR A 152 -10.42 -32.19 -5.23
N ASP A 153 -11.23 -32.91 -6.00
CA ASP A 153 -11.33 -34.37 -5.93
C ASP A 153 -9.96 -35.02 -6.23
N GLU A 154 -9.28 -34.61 -7.30
CA GLU A 154 -7.93 -35.08 -7.63
C GLU A 154 -6.92 -34.76 -6.51
N PHE A 155 -7.01 -33.56 -5.92
CA PHE A 155 -6.17 -33.20 -4.78
C PHE A 155 -6.43 -34.08 -3.56
N MET A 156 -7.69 -34.44 -3.28
CA MET A 156 -8.05 -35.32 -2.18
C MET A 156 -7.55 -36.75 -2.42
N GLU A 157 -7.66 -37.28 -3.63
CA GLU A 157 -7.11 -38.60 -3.97
C GLU A 157 -5.59 -38.67 -3.72
N VAL A 158 -4.86 -37.60 -4.08
CA VAL A 158 -3.42 -37.51 -3.79
C VAL A 158 -3.17 -37.50 -2.28
N LEU A 159 -3.94 -36.72 -1.51
CA LEU A 159 -3.80 -36.67 -0.06
C LEU A 159 -4.06 -38.03 0.59
N ASP A 160 -5.11 -38.73 0.18
CA ASP A 160 -5.47 -40.04 0.73
C ASP A 160 -4.35 -41.06 0.47
N SER A 161 -3.80 -41.08 -0.75
CA SER A 161 -2.69 -41.97 -1.12
C SER A 161 -1.41 -41.74 -0.30
N LEU A 162 -1.21 -40.54 0.22
CA LEU A 162 -0.08 -40.19 1.09
C LEU A 162 -0.37 -40.49 2.56
N SER A 163 -1.65 -40.51 2.95
CA SER A 163 -2.06 -40.83 4.32
C SER A 163 -2.01 -42.33 4.63
N ASP A 164 -2.14 -43.16 3.58
CA ASP A 164 -2.04 -44.62 3.64
C ASP A 164 -0.59 -45.14 3.56
N GLN A 165 0.42 -44.26 3.46
CA GLN A 165 1.87 -44.57 3.53
C GLN A 165 2.43 -44.35 4.94
#